data_AF-A0A161I323-F1
#
_entry.id   AF-A0A161I323-F1
#
_cell.length_a   1.000
_cell.length_b   1.000
_cell.length_c   1.000
_cell.angle_alpha   90.00
_cell.angle_beta   90.00
_cell.angle_gamma   90.00
#
_symmetry.space_group_name_H-M   'P 1'
#
loop_
_entity.id
_entity.type
_entity.pdbx_description
1 polymer ?
#
loop_
_entity_poly.entity_id
_entity_poly.type
_entity_poly.pdbx_seq_one_letter_code
_entity_poly.pdbx_strand_id
1 'polypeptide(L)'
;VQILFERGNPSAETQKIMKSLLPSTVQEGLTAGSQFWNASKTLKTLIEEGYFQDKENSNSGAVLPPVIQSMTAESDSLGLTPGENSELALSALGCCV
;
A
#
# COMPACT_ATOMS: atom_id res chain seq x y z
N VAL A 1 -5.23 8.49 -17.14
CA VAL A 1 -4.24 7.52 -16.61
C VAL A 1 -3.27 8.27 -15.70
N GLN A 2 -2.90 7.70 -14.56
CA GLN A 2 -2.15 8.39 -13.50
C GLN A 2 -1.14 7.44 -12.84
N ILE A 3 -0.01 7.97 -12.40
CA ILE A 3 1.03 7.28 -11.65
C ILE A 3 1.24 8.03 -10.34
N LEU A 4 1.10 7.31 -9.22
CA LEU A 4 1.43 7.78 -7.89
C LEU A 4 2.80 7.24 -7.50
N PHE A 5 3.64 8.08 -6.89
CA PHE A 5 4.93 7.65 -6.39
C PHE A 5 5.35 8.48 -5.18
N GLU A 6 6.20 7.91 -4.33
CA GLU A 6 6.81 8.65 -3.23
C GLU A 6 7.84 9.64 -3.77
N ARG A 7 7.72 10.91 -3.41
CA ARG A 7 8.61 11.97 -3.87
C ARG A 7 10.05 11.68 -3.40
N GLY A 8 10.94 11.50 -4.38
CA GLY A 8 12.37 11.23 -4.13
C GLY A 8 12.74 9.75 -4.10
N ASN A 9 11.78 8.83 -4.19
CA ASN A 9 12.04 7.38 -4.18
C ASN A 9 12.44 6.82 -5.56
N PRO A 10 11.73 7.12 -6.68
CA PRO A 10 12.11 6.56 -7.99
C PRO A 10 13.50 7.00 -8.43
N SER A 11 14.32 6.04 -8.87
CA SER A 11 15.65 6.29 -9.42
C SER A 11 15.61 7.15 -10.68
N ALA A 12 16.74 7.73 -11.06
CA ALA A 12 16.85 8.54 -12.27
C ALA A 12 16.45 7.77 -13.53
N GLU A 13 16.72 6.46 -13.58
CA GLU A 13 16.38 5.54 -14.66
C GLU A 13 14.86 5.35 -14.74
N THR A 14 14.20 5.08 -13.62
CA THR A 14 12.74 4.94 -13.57
C THR A 14 12.05 6.25 -13.94
N GLN A 15 12.56 7.39 -13.46
CA GLN A 15 12.04 8.71 -13.85
C GLN A 15 12.16 8.98 -15.35
N LYS A 16 13.27 8.57 -15.98
CA LYS A 16 13.43 8.68 -17.44
C LYS A 16 12.35 7.86 -18.16
N ILE A 17 12.09 6.62 -17.73
CA ILE A 17 11.06 5.75 -18.31
C ILE A 17 9.68 6.40 -18.20
N MET A 18 9.31 6.89 -17.01
CA MET A 18 8.01 7.55 -16.79
C MET A 18 7.85 8.79 -17.68
N LYS A 19 8.90 9.60 -17.84
CA LYS A 19 8.84 10.83 -18.63
C LYS A 19 8.89 10.57 -20.15
N SER A 20 9.62 9.55 -20.59
CA SER A 20 9.81 9.29 -22.03
C SER A 20 8.72 8.43 -22.64
N LEU A 21 8.29 7.38 -21.94
CA LEU A 21 7.34 6.39 -22.48
C LEU A 21 5.89 6.70 -22.10
N LEU A 22 5.68 7.49 -21.04
CA LEU A 22 4.34 7.79 -20.51
C LEU A 22 4.06 9.30 -20.47
N PRO A 23 4.31 10.07 -21.56
CA PRO A 23 4.24 11.54 -21.54
C PRO A 23 2.83 12.09 -21.32
N SER A 24 1.79 11.31 -21.64
CA SER A 24 0.38 11.67 -21.44
C SER A 24 -0.17 11.26 -20.06
N THR A 25 0.67 10.66 -19.21
CA THR A 25 0.25 10.18 -17.89
C THR A 25 0.50 11.23 -16.82
N VAL A 26 -0.51 11.49 -15.99
CA VAL A 26 -0.38 12.39 -14.84
C VAL A 26 0.55 11.74 -13.82
N GLN A 27 1.63 12.44 -13.47
CA GLN A 27 2.62 11.97 -12.49
C GLN A 27 2.46 12.75 -11.19
N GLU A 28 2.12 12.06 -10.11
CA GLU A 28 1.90 12.68 -8.80
C GLU A 28 2.90 12.17 -7.77
N GLY A 29 3.77 13.06 -7.34
CA GLY A 29 4.78 12.79 -6.31
C GLY A 29 4.24 13.12 -4.92
N LEU A 30 3.87 12.07 -4.18
CA LEU A 30 3.29 12.11 -2.85
C LEU A 30 4.36 12.24 -1.76
N THR A 31 4.00 12.91 -0.66
CA THR A 31 4.89 13.10 0.48
C THR A 31 5.05 11.81 1.27
N ALA A 32 6.29 11.38 1.49
CA ALA A 32 6.63 10.18 2.27
C ALA A 32 6.01 10.20 3.67
N GLY A 33 5.43 9.07 4.09
CA GLY A 33 4.84 8.86 5.41
C GLY A 33 3.44 9.47 5.60
N SER A 34 3.19 10.68 5.09
CA SER A 34 1.91 11.37 5.23
C SER A 34 0.90 10.97 4.14
N GLN A 35 1.32 11.00 2.87
CA GLN A 35 0.50 10.66 1.70
C GLN A 35 0.91 9.32 1.08
N PHE A 36 2.21 9.02 1.06
CA PHE A 36 2.71 7.70 0.68
C PHE A 36 3.03 6.93 1.95
N TRP A 37 2.10 6.09 2.40
CA TRP A 37 2.21 5.41 3.69
C TRP A 37 3.22 4.26 3.63
N ASN A 38 3.87 3.98 4.76
CA ASN A 38 4.65 2.77 4.90
C ASN A 38 3.74 1.54 5.05
N ALA A 39 4.33 0.36 4.94
CA ALA A 39 3.59 -0.90 4.97
C ALA A 39 2.77 -1.10 6.26
N SER A 40 3.37 -0.85 7.44
CA SER A 40 2.69 -0.99 8.74
C SER A 40 1.50 -0.02 8.88
N LYS A 41 1.67 1.24 8.47
CA LYS A 41 0.58 2.22 8.48
C LYS A 41 -0.56 1.79 7.55
N THR A 42 -0.22 1.26 6.37
CA THR A 42 -1.21 0.76 5.41
C THR A 42 -2.05 -0.36 6.01
N LEU A 43 -1.42 -1.41 6.56
CA LEU A 43 -2.14 -2.52 7.18
C LEU A 43 -3.02 -2.06 8.35
N LYS A 44 -2.48 -1.17 9.18
CA LYS A 44 -3.22 -0.58 10.31
C LYS A 44 -4.47 0.16 9.83
N THR A 45 -4.33 1.06 8.86
CA THR A 45 -5.46 1.82 8.30
C THR A 45 -6.49 0.90 7.64
N LEU A 46 -6.06 -0.15 6.93
CA LEU A 46 -6.99 -1.09 6.30
C LEU A 46 -7.89 -1.82 7.31
N ILE A 47 -7.35 -2.13 8.50
CA ILE A 47 -8.07 -2.79 9.58
C ILE A 47 -8.95 -1.79 10.34
N GLU A 48 -8.41 -0.61 10.69
CA GLU A 48 -9.11 0.41 11.49
C GLU A 48 -10.31 1.00 10.75
N GLU A 49 -10.18 1.27 9.45
CA GLU A 49 -11.28 1.80 8.62
C GLU A 49 -12.30 0.72 8.24
N GLY A 50 -12.00 -0.55 8.54
CA GLY A 50 -12.96 -1.65 8.37
C GLY A 50 -13.39 -1.90 6.92
N TYR A 51 -12.55 -1.57 5.93
CA TYR A 51 -12.88 -1.71 4.51
C TYR A 51 -13.36 -3.11 4.11
N PHE A 52 -12.89 -4.13 4.82
CA PHE A 52 -13.18 -5.55 4.56
C PHE A 52 -14.10 -6.20 5.61
N GLN A 53 -14.73 -5.40 6.48
CA GLN A 53 -15.74 -5.93 7.40
C GLN A 53 -17.07 -6.10 6.66
N ASP A 54 -17.65 -7.28 6.73
CA ASP A 54 -19.00 -7.51 6.21
C ASP A 54 -20.01 -6.72 7.03
N LYS A 55 -20.84 -5.91 6.34
CA LYS A 55 -21.88 -5.08 6.98
C LYS A 55 -22.92 -5.90 7.75
N GLU A 56 -23.06 -7.19 7.47
CA GLU A 56 -24.00 -8.10 8.17
C GLU A 56 -23.37 -8.88 9.33
N ASN A 57 -22.04 -9.03 9.39
CA ASN A 57 -21.36 -9.87 10.38
C ASN A 57 -20.22 -9.12 11.08
N SER A 58 -20.57 -8.09 11.84
CA SER A 58 -19.62 -7.27 12.62
C SER A 58 -18.88 -8.03 13.75
N ASN A 59 -19.16 -9.33 13.94
CA ASN A 59 -18.55 -10.17 14.97
C ASN A 59 -17.42 -11.08 14.45
N SER A 60 -17.24 -11.22 13.14
CA SER A 60 -16.03 -11.81 12.58
C SER A 60 -14.98 -10.70 12.48
N GLY A 61 -13.87 -10.82 13.21
CA GLY A 61 -12.79 -9.84 13.16
C GLY A 61 -12.40 -9.51 11.71
N ALA A 62 -11.92 -8.29 11.45
CA ALA A 62 -11.61 -7.81 10.11
C ALA A 62 -10.69 -8.81 9.38
N VAL A 63 -11.24 -9.55 8.41
CA VAL A 63 -10.49 -10.52 7.63
C VAL A 63 -9.90 -9.79 6.43
N LEU A 64 -8.59 -9.59 6.44
CA LEU A 64 -7.90 -9.10 5.25
C LEU A 64 -8.08 -10.09 4.10
N PRO A 65 -8.19 -9.62 2.84
CA PRO A 65 -8.20 -10.50 1.68
C PRO A 65 -6.99 -11.45 1.68
N PRO A 66 -7.13 -12.70 1.20
CA PRO A 66 -6.07 -13.71 1.29
C PRO A 66 -4.72 -13.26 0.73
N VAL A 67 -4.73 -12.43 -0.32
CA VAL A 67 -3.51 -11.86 -0.92
C VAL A 67 -2.80 -10.93 0.06
N ILE A 68 -3.53 -10.00 0.69
CA ILE A 68 -2.95 -9.06 1.67
C ILE A 68 -2.50 -9.83 2.91
N GLN A 69 -3.27 -10.84 3.34
CA GLN A 69 -2.88 -11.69 4.47
C GLN A 69 -1.57 -12.43 4.20
N SER A 70 -1.36 -12.98 2.99
CA SER A 70 -0.10 -13.62 2.60
C SER A 70 1.10 -12.68 2.56
N MET A 71 0.86 -11.36 2.58
CA MET A 71 1.89 -10.33 2.61
C MET A 71 2.26 -9.88 4.02
N THR A 72 1.58 -10.39 5.05
CA THR A 72 1.91 -10.14 6.47
C THR A 72 2.86 -11.20 7.02
N ALA A 73 3.53 -10.90 8.13
CA ALA A 73 4.43 -11.85 8.79
C ALA A 73 3.65 -13.03 9.40
N GLU A 74 4.12 -14.26 9.17
CA GLU A 74 3.47 -15.49 9.67
C GLU A 74 3.37 -15.55 11.20
N SER A 75 4.29 -14.87 11.89
CA SER A 75 4.33 -14.80 13.36
C SER A 75 3.35 -13.81 13.96
N ASP A 76 2.67 -12.99 13.15
CA ASP A 76 1.78 -11.94 13.62
C ASP A 76 0.31 -12.36 13.56
N SER A 77 -0.26 -12.71 14.71
CA SER A 77 -1.68 -13.03 14.85
C SER A 77 -2.63 -11.87 14.53
N LEU A 78 -2.13 -10.62 14.53
CA LEU A 78 -2.92 -9.42 14.26
C LEU A 78 -2.82 -8.97 12.79
N GLY A 79 -1.87 -9.50 12.01
CA GLY A 79 -1.65 -9.12 10.61
C GLY A 79 -1.26 -7.65 10.41
N LEU A 80 -0.64 -7.02 11.41
CA LEU A 80 -0.20 -5.62 11.40
C LEU A 80 1.26 -5.46 10.96
N THR A 81 2.00 -6.56 10.96
CA THR A 81 3.41 -6.63 10.64
C THR A 81 3.55 -7.05 9.18
N PRO A 82 4.13 -6.20 8.32
CA PRO A 82 4.41 -6.58 6.96
C PRO A 82 5.46 -7.71 6.91
N GLY A 83 5.30 -8.64 5.98
CA GLY A 83 6.30 -9.66 5.70
C GLY A 83 7.55 -9.04 5.06
N GLU A 84 8.72 -9.65 5.30
CA GLU A 84 10.03 -9.11 4.90
C GLU A 84 10.12 -8.77 3.40
N ASN A 85 9.51 -9.57 2.54
CA ASN A 85 9.54 -9.38 1.08
C ASN A 85 8.33 -8.59 0.53
N SER A 86 7.46 -8.10 1.40
CA SER A 86 6.18 -7.48 1.01
C SER A 86 6.08 -6.00 1.39
N GLU A 87 7.10 -5.45 2.05
CA GLU A 87 7.10 -4.07 2.54
C GLU A 87 6.88 -3.05 1.42
N LEU A 88 7.60 -3.17 0.29
CA LEU A 88 7.47 -2.24 -0.83
C LEU A 88 6.07 -2.28 -1.46
N ALA A 89 5.50 -3.48 -1.58
CA ALA A 89 4.18 -3.67 -2.19
C ALA A 89 3.06 -3.14 -1.28
N LEU A 90 3.16 -3.36 0.03
CA LEU A 90 2.21 -2.79 1.00
C LEU A 90 2.36 -1.27 1.11
N SER A 91 3.58 -0.73 1.02
CA SER A 91 3.84 0.71 0.96
C SER A 91 3.23 1.34 -0.30
N ALA A 92 3.39 0.68 -1.46
CA ALA A 92 2.76 1.09 -2.71
C ALA A 92 1.22 1.02 -2.64
N LEU A 93 0.65 0.02 -1.95
CA LEU A 93 -0.78 -0.02 -1.70
C LEU A 93 -1.23 1.18 -0.85
N GLY A 94 -0.45 1.58 0.16
CA GLY A 94 -0.76 2.71 1.03
C GLY A 94 -0.93 4.05 0.35
N CYS A 95 -0.34 4.26 -0.83
CA CYS A 95 -0.57 5.47 -1.62
C CYS A 95 -1.79 5.38 -2.55
N CYS A 96 -2.28 4.16 -2.80
CA CYS A 96 -3.42 3.87 -3.66
C CYS A 96 -4.75 3.76 -2.88
N VAL A 97 -4.67 3.61 -1.56
CA VAL A 97 -5.81 3.67 -0.63
C VAL A 97 -6.28 5.12 -0.50
#